data_AF-A0A925J2U2-F1
#
_entry.id   AF-A0A925J2U2-F1
#
_cell.length_a   1.000
_cell.length_b   1.000
_cell.length_c   1.000
_cell.angle_alpha   90.00
_cell.angle_beta   90.00
_cell.angle_gamma   90.00
#
_symmetry.space_group_name_H-M   'P 1'
#
loop_
_entity.id
_entity.type
_entity.pdbx_description
1 polymer ?
#
loop_
_entity_poly.entity_id
_entity_poly.type
_entity_poly.pdbx_seq_one_letter_code
_entity_poly.pdbx_strand_id
1 'polypeptide(L)'
;MSAFRIVDLDLAAIPAFVELTSAEAGLALVVRHGGHPVGFAMHDAPAGARFDRQALRQLANAAAADGAIIDALRRELSGPSGAPRLPTVTIAVCTHDRPGLLERCLTSLRSACASPAAQALVTEVVVVDNAPSSAATRHVVERHPGVRYVLEPIAGLDMARNAAWRVARGA
;
A
#
# COMPACT_ATOMS: atom_id res chain seq x y z
N MET A 1 -11.99 4.08 -25.72
CA MET A 1 -10.78 4.51 -24.99
C MET A 1 -9.62 3.76 -25.60
N SER A 2 -8.64 4.48 -26.14
CA SER A 2 -7.43 3.84 -26.67
C SER A 2 -6.53 3.42 -25.50
N ALA A 3 -6.01 2.19 -25.53
CA ALA A 3 -5.18 1.66 -24.45
C ALA A 3 -3.74 2.19 -24.54
N PHE A 4 -3.04 2.29 -23.41
CA PHE A 4 -1.60 2.57 -23.38
C PHE A 4 -0.86 1.33 -22.92
N ARG A 5 0.29 1.07 -23.53
CA ARG A 5 1.18 0.00 -23.08
C ARG A 5 1.93 0.48 -21.85
N ILE A 6 1.67 -0.12 -20.70
CA ILE A 6 2.45 0.15 -19.47
C ILE A 6 3.79 -0.58 -19.58
N VAL A 7 4.88 0.15 -19.42
CA VAL A 7 6.24 -0.40 -19.42
C VAL A 7 6.93 0.06 -18.15
N ASP A 8 7.33 -0.92 -17.35
CA ASP A 8 8.20 -0.70 -16.19
C ASP A 8 9.66 -0.78 -16.65
N LEU A 9 10.38 0.33 -16.60
CA LEU A 9 11.71 0.51 -17.19
C LEU A 9 12.70 0.94 -16.10
N ASP A 10 13.65 0.08 -15.77
CA ASP A 10 14.77 0.44 -14.91
C ASP A 10 15.90 1.08 -15.74
N LEU A 11 16.40 2.24 -15.32
CA LEU A 11 17.49 2.97 -15.98
C LEU A 11 18.78 2.14 -16.09
N ALA A 12 18.97 1.14 -15.22
CA ALA A 12 20.08 0.20 -15.26
C ALA A 12 19.86 -0.94 -16.26
N ALA A 13 18.62 -1.21 -16.68
CA ALA A 13 18.25 -2.38 -17.48
C ALA A 13 17.18 -2.04 -18.54
N ILE A 14 17.48 -1.06 -19.40
CA ILE A 14 16.58 -0.67 -20.49
C ILE A 14 16.48 -1.79 -21.53
N PRO A 15 15.27 -2.19 -21.98
CA PRO A 15 15.11 -3.22 -23.00
C PRO A 15 15.65 -2.76 -24.37
N ALA A 16 15.89 -3.72 -25.27
CA ALA A 16 16.38 -3.40 -26.61
C ALA A 16 15.34 -2.65 -27.45
N PHE A 17 14.06 -3.00 -27.30
CA PHE A 17 12.94 -2.31 -27.91
C PHE A 17 11.63 -2.61 -27.21
N VAL A 18 10.62 -1.77 -27.47
CA VAL A 18 9.20 -2.00 -27.17
C VAL A 18 8.40 -1.69 -28.43
N GLU A 19 7.44 -2.54 -28.77
CA GLU A 19 6.57 -2.36 -29.93
C GLU A 19 5.11 -2.29 -29.48
N LEU A 20 4.39 -1.28 -29.95
CA LEU A 20 2.97 -1.12 -29.66
C LEU A 20 2.16 -2.08 -30.54
N THR A 21 1.07 -2.59 -29.99
CA THR A 21 0.05 -3.31 -30.74
C THR A 21 -0.83 -2.34 -31.52
N SER A 22 -1.68 -2.87 -32.40
CA SER A 22 -2.66 -2.07 -33.15
C SER A 22 -3.74 -1.43 -32.26
N ALA A 23 -3.90 -1.89 -31.01
CA ALA A 23 -4.89 -1.38 -30.05
C ALA A 23 -4.31 -0.34 -29.08
N GLU A 24 -3.00 -0.11 -29.12
CA GLU A 24 -2.29 0.78 -28.21
C GLU A 24 -1.99 2.13 -28.88
N ALA A 25 -2.29 3.23 -28.20
CA ALA A 25 -2.10 4.60 -28.69
C ALA A 25 -0.88 5.30 -28.05
N GLY A 26 -0.04 4.57 -27.33
CA GLY A 26 1.14 5.14 -26.68
C GLY A 26 1.74 4.26 -25.60
N LEU A 27 2.77 4.81 -24.94
CA LEU A 27 3.46 4.22 -23.79
C LEU A 27 3.09 4.94 -22.50
N ALA A 28 2.88 4.18 -21.43
CA ALA A 28 2.89 4.67 -20.06
C ALA A 28 4.14 4.11 -19.37
N LEU A 29 5.16 4.95 -19.21
CA LEU A 29 6.45 4.57 -18.66
C LEU A 29 6.44 4.77 -17.14
N VAL A 30 6.69 3.70 -16.40
CA VAL A 30 7.10 3.78 -14.99
C VAL A 30 8.62 3.66 -15.00
N VAL A 31 9.33 4.74 -14.69
CA VAL A 31 10.79 4.76 -14.70
C VAL A 31 11.30 4.43 -13.32
N ARG A 32 12.26 3.50 -13.24
CA ARG A 32 12.90 3.08 -12.00
C ARG A 32 14.40 3.27 -12.04
N HIS A 33 15.01 3.37 -10.87
CA HIS A 33 16.45 3.30 -10.70
C HIS A 33 16.78 2.32 -9.57
N GLY A 34 17.28 1.13 -9.92
CA GLY A 34 17.55 0.07 -8.95
C GLY A 34 16.28 -0.42 -8.26
N GLY A 35 15.18 -0.57 -9.00
CA GLY A 35 13.88 -1.03 -8.50
C GLY A 35 12.99 0.06 -7.86
N HIS A 36 13.51 1.25 -7.60
CA HIS A 36 12.76 2.36 -7.00
C HIS A 36 12.10 3.23 -8.09
N PRO A 37 10.78 3.53 -8.01
CA PRO A 37 10.14 4.46 -8.94
C PRO A 37 10.73 5.87 -8.81
N VAL A 38 11.21 6.41 -9.92
CA VAL A 38 11.82 7.75 -10.02
C VAL A 38 11.13 8.66 -11.04
N GLY A 39 10.15 8.16 -11.79
CA GLY A 39 9.43 8.96 -12.76
C GLY A 39 8.25 8.24 -13.37
N PHE A 40 7.33 9.01 -13.93
CA PHE A 40 6.23 8.50 -14.73
C PHE A 40 5.97 9.45 -15.90
N ALA A 41 5.74 8.90 -17.09
CA ALA A 41 5.31 9.68 -18.24
C ALA A 41 4.40 8.88 -19.15
N MET A 42 3.42 9.57 -19.74
CA MET A 42 2.66 9.07 -20.86
C MET A 42 3.20 9.70 -22.15
N HIS A 43 3.37 8.87 -23.18
CA HIS A 43 3.85 9.30 -24.49
C HIS A 43 2.94 8.74 -25.56
N ASP A 44 2.22 9.63 -26.24
CA ASP A 44 1.35 9.27 -27.36
C ASP A 44 2.17 8.82 -28.56
N ALA A 45 1.74 7.76 -29.23
CA ALA A 45 2.40 7.26 -30.42
C ALA A 45 1.44 6.50 -31.33
N PRO A 46 1.72 6.44 -32.64
CA PRO A 46 0.88 5.70 -33.56
C PRO A 46 0.86 4.22 -33.21
N ALA A 47 -0.27 3.57 -33.49
CA ALA A 47 -0.44 2.14 -33.35
C ALA A 47 0.64 1.40 -34.16
N GLY A 48 1.25 0.35 -33.59
CA GLY A 48 2.37 -0.34 -34.23
C GLY A 48 3.73 0.36 -34.11
N ALA A 49 3.83 1.51 -33.42
CA ALA A 49 5.12 2.19 -33.23
C ALA A 49 6.11 1.30 -32.47
N ARG A 50 7.36 1.33 -32.92
CA ARG A 50 8.48 0.65 -32.28
C ARG A 50 9.44 1.66 -31.71
N PHE A 51 9.76 1.51 -30.42
CA PHE A 51 10.72 2.30 -29.69
C PHE A 51 11.96 1.45 -29.44
N ASP A 52 13.11 1.90 -29.94
CA ASP A 52 14.38 1.26 -29.62
C ASP A 52 14.91 1.69 -28.24
N ARG A 53 16.02 1.07 -27.82
CA ARG A 53 16.69 1.38 -26.56
C ARG A 53 17.02 2.87 -26.39
N GLN A 54 17.40 3.57 -27.47
CA GLN A 54 17.79 4.98 -27.40
C GLN A 54 16.57 5.85 -27.17
N ALA A 55 15.49 5.64 -27.93
CA ALA A 55 14.22 6.34 -27.76
C ALA A 55 13.64 6.12 -26.34
N LEU A 56 13.66 4.88 -25.87
CA LEU A 56 13.22 4.54 -24.51
C LEU A 56 14.07 5.24 -23.43
N ARG A 57 15.39 5.33 -23.61
CA ARG A 57 16.26 6.03 -22.67
C ARG A 57 16.02 7.54 -22.65
N GLN A 58 15.75 8.15 -23.80
CA GLN A 58 15.42 9.57 -23.87
C GLN A 58 14.10 9.87 -23.15
N LEU A 59 13.06 9.09 -23.40
CA LEU A 59 11.77 9.23 -22.73
C LEU A 59 11.89 8.99 -21.21
N ALA A 60 12.66 7.97 -20.80
CA ALA A 60 12.88 7.67 -19.39
C ALA A 60 13.65 8.80 -18.67
N ASN A 61 14.70 9.35 -19.28
CA ASN A 61 15.47 10.46 -18.71
C ASN A 61 14.62 11.73 -18.57
N ALA A 62 13.78 12.04 -19.57
CA ALA A 62 12.86 13.17 -19.50
C ALA A 62 11.84 12.99 -18.37
N ALA A 63 11.31 11.77 -18.19
CA ALA A 63 10.33 11.46 -17.15
C ALA A 63 10.92 11.38 -15.73
N ALA A 64 12.22 11.15 -15.59
CA ALA A 64 12.91 10.93 -14.32
C ALA A 64 13.87 12.06 -13.92
N ALA A 65 13.86 13.21 -14.62
CA ALA A 65 14.88 14.26 -14.47
C ALA A 65 15.15 14.64 -13.00
N ASP A 66 14.10 15.03 -12.26
CA ASP A 66 14.26 15.37 -10.84
C ASP A 66 14.27 14.13 -9.95
N GLY A 67 13.45 13.13 -10.26
CA GLY A 67 13.28 11.96 -9.39
C GLY A 67 14.51 11.06 -9.32
N ALA A 68 15.31 10.96 -10.39
CA ALA A 68 16.55 10.19 -10.38
C ALA A 68 17.64 10.85 -9.51
N ILE A 69 17.72 12.18 -9.52
CA ILE A 69 18.63 12.96 -8.68
C ILE A 69 18.19 12.84 -7.21
N ILE A 70 16.90 13.03 -6.93
CA ILE A 70 16.33 12.90 -5.58
C ILE A 70 16.58 11.49 -5.01
N ASP A 71 16.41 10.45 -5.81
CA ASP A 71 16.64 9.07 -5.40
C ASP A 71 18.13 8.76 -5.17
N ALA A 72 19.02 9.27 -6.01
CA ALA A 72 20.47 9.19 -5.79
C ALA A 72 20.89 9.89 -4.49
N LEU A 73 20.40 11.11 -4.25
CA LEU A 73 20.62 11.84 -3.00
C LEU A 73 20.05 11.08 -1.79
N ARG A 74 18.84 10.55 -1.89
CA ARG A 74 18.23 9.74 -0.82
C ARG A 74 19.09 8.53 -0.49
N ARG A 75 19.65 7.83 -1.49
CA ARG A 75 20.53 6.68 -1.26
C ARG A 75 21.83 7.06 -0.59
N GLU A 76 22.47 8.14 -1.03
CA GLU A 76 23.70 8.64 -0.41
C GLU A 76 23.46 9.07 1.05
N LEU A 77 22.35 9.78 1.31
CA LEU A 77 21.98 10.25 2.63
C LEU A 77 21.48 9.13 3.57
N SER A 78 20.90 8.05 3.03
CA SER A 78 20.34 6.94 3.83
C SER A 78 21.38 5.90 4.28
N GLY A 79 22.63 5.98 3.81
CA GLY A 79 23.68 5.00 4.09
C GLY A 79 23.34 3.57 3.63
N PRO A 80 24.19 2.56 3.91
CA PRO A 80 23.85 1.15 3.70
C PRO A 80 22.74 0.76 4.68
N SER A 81 21.49 0.97 4.26
CA SER A 81 20.32 0.53 5.00
C SER A 81 20.29 -1.00 4.99
N GLY A 82 20.46 -1.61 6.17
CA GLY A 82 19.99 -2.98 6.38
C GLY A 82 18.52 -3.08 6.01
N ALA A 83 18.03 -4.28 5.69
CA ALA A 83 16.64 -4.50 5.30
C ALA A 83 15.70 -3.71 6.25
N PRO A 84 14.85 -2.80 5.73
CA PRO A 84 14.06 -1.91 6.55
C PRO A 84 13.24 -2.75 7.53
N ARG A 85 13.42 -2.51 8.83
CA ARG A 85 12.55 -3.10 9.84
C ARG A 85 11.17 -2.52 9.61
N LEU A 86 10.24 -3.36 9.17
CA LEU A 86 8.85 -2.96 9.05
C LEU A 86 8.35 -2.53 10.44
N PRO A 87 7.57 -1.44 10.52
CA PRO A 87 7.01 -1.01 11.78
C PRO A 87 6.05 -2.06 12.30
N THR A 88 5.90 -2.07 13.62
CA THR A 88 4.83 -2.81 14.26
C THR A 88 3.51 -2.07 14.11
N VAL A 89 2.40 -2.79 14.07
CA VAL A 89 1.08 -2.24 13.78
C VAL A 89 0.04 -2.71 14.79
N THR A 90 -0.87 -1.80 15.11
CA THR A 90 -2.15 -2.12 15.77
C THR A 90 -3.24 -2.21 14.70
N ILE A 91 -3.98 -3.31 14.69
CA ILE A 91 -5.15 -3.45 13.81
C ILE A 91 -6.36 -2.92 14.56
N ALA A 92 -6.92 -1.79 14.09
CA ALA A 92 -8.13 -1.22 14.65
C ALA A 92 -9.37 -1.61 13.83
N VAL A 93 -10.35 -2.26 14.46
CA VAL A 93 -11.66 -2.59 13.88
C VAL A 93 -12.71 -1.72 14.54
N CYS A 94 -13.06 -0.61 13.88
CA CYS A 94 -14.14 0.26 14.33
C CYS A 94 -15.49 -0.28 13.82
N THR A 95 -16.45 -0.50 14.70
CA THR A 95 -17.76 -1.06 14.36
C THR A 95 -18.88 -0.35 15.13
N HIS A 96 -20.07 -0.33 14.55
CA HIS A 96 -21.30 0.18 15.17
C HIS A 96 -22.41 -0.79 14.80
N ASP A 97 -22.98 -1.48 15.80
CA ASP A 97 -24.12 -2.40 15.68
C ASP A 97 -24.03 -3.44 14.54
N ARG A 98 -22.82 -3.96 14.30
CA ARG A 98 -22.55 -4.99 13.28
C ARG A 98 -21.86 -6.24 13.86
N PRO A 99 -22.42 -6.89 14.91
CA PRO A 99 -21.77 -8.00 15.60
C PRO A 99 -21.45 -9.20 14.69
N GLY A 100 -22.34 -9.53 13.74
CA GLY A 100 -22.10 -10.64 12.80
C GLY A 100 -20.97 -10.37 11.80
N LEU A 101 -20.79 -9.12 11.34
CA LEU A 101 -19.65 -8.75 10.49
C LEU A 101 -18.36 -8.70 11.30
N LEU A 102 -18.43 -8.23 12.55
CA LEU A 102 -17.29 -8.25 13.45
C LEU A 102 -16.80 -9.68 13.68
N GLU A 103 -17.69 -10.63 13.97
CA GLU A 103 -17.32 -12.04 14.16
C GLU A 103 -16.52 -12.61 12.99
N ARG A 104 -17.01 -12.35 11.76
CA ARG A 104 -16.35 -12.78 10.53
C ARG A 104 -15.00 -12.10 10.33
N CYS A 105 -14.93 -10.80 10.62
CA CYS A 105 -13.70 -10.02 10.54
C CYS A 105 -12.64 -10.56 11.49
N LEU A 106 -12.97 -10.77 12.78
CA LEU A 106 -12.03 -11.27 13.78
C LEU A 106 -11.56 -12.71 13.45
N THR A 107 -12.46 -13.56 12.97
CA THR A 107 -12.11 -14.91 12.49
C THR A 107 -11.09 -14.85 11.34
N SER A 108 -11.30 -13.96 10.37
CA SER A 108 -10.39 -13.77 9.25
C SER A 108 -9.05 -13.18 9.68
N LEU A 109 -9.06 -12.18 10.57
CA LEU A 109 -7.85 -11.57 11.11
C LEU A 109 -7.00 -12.58 11.88
N ARG A 110 -7.62 -13.46 12.67
CA ARG A 110 -6.91 -14.53 13.38
C ARG A 110 -6.15 -15.45 12.43
N SER A 111 -6.76 -15.80 11.30
CA SER A 111 -6.10 -16.61 10.26
C SER A 111 -4.97 -15.85 9.58
N ALA A 112 -5.21 -14.59 9.18
CA ALA A 112 -4.21 -13.75 8.52
C ALA A 112 -2.98 -13.47 9.41
N CYS A 113 -3.20 -13.33 10.72
CA CYS A 113 -2.15 -13.04 11.70
C CYS A 113 -1.48 -14.30 12.28
N ALA A 114 -1.78 -15.50 11.77
CA ALA A 114 -1.22 -16.75 12.30
C ALA A 114 0.24 -17.00 11.83
N SER A 115 0.69 -16.33 10.77
CA SER A 115 2.06 -16.53 10.27
C SER A 115 3.11 -15.84 11.17
N PRO A 116 4.33 -16.40 11.31
CA PRO A 116 5.40 -15.77 12.11
C PRO A 116 5.74 -14.36 11.63
N ALA A 117 5.70 -14.12 10.32
CA ALA A 117 5.94 -12.80 9.74
C ALA A 117 4.87 -11.80 10.17
N ALA A 118 3.59 -12.18 10.17
CA ALA A 118 2.51 -11.31 10.63
C ALA A 118 2.57 -11.08 12.15
N GLN A 119 2.89 -12.11 12.95
CA GLN A 119 3.04 -11.99 14.40
C GLN A 119 4.19 -11.07 14.81
N ALA A 120 5.25 -11.00 14.00
CA ALA A 120 6.35 -10.07 14.23
C ALA A 120 5.96 -8.59 14.01
N LEU A 121 4.88 -8.34 13.25
CA LEU A 121 4.42 -6.99 12.92
C LEU A 121 3.18 -6.58 13.72
N VAL A 122 2.21 -7.47 13.91
CA VAL A 122 0.93 -7.14 14.55
C VAL A 122 1.06 -7.29 16.06
N THR A 123 1.01 -6.17 16.79
CA THR A 123 1.14 -6.16 18.26
C THR A 123 -0.17 -6.44 18.98
N GLU A 124 -1.28 -5.96 18.42
CA GLU A 124 -2.61 -6.14 18.99
C GLU A 124 -3.70 -5.92 17.94
N VAL A 125 -4.88 -6.48 18.24
CA VAL A 125 -6.13 -6.14 17.55
C VAL A 125 -7.03 -5.42 18.54
N VAL A 126 -7.47 -4.21 18.19
CA VAL A 126 -8.39 -3.39 18.98
C VAL A 126 -9.72 -3.32 18.26
N VAL A 127 -10.80 -3.67 18.94
CA VAL A 127 -12.17 -3.42 18.48
C VAL A 127 -12.69 -2.19 19.17
N VAL A 128 -13.01 -1.16 18.39
CA VAL A 128 -13.70 0.04 18.87
C VAL A 128 -15.18 -0.11 18.59
N ASP A 129 -15.96 -0.28 19.65
CA ASP A 129 -17.42 -0.29 19.62
C ASP A 129 -17.93 1.15 19.69
N ASN A 130 -18.35 1.67 18.54
CA ASN A 130 -18.72 3.06 18.31
C ASN A 130 -20.21 3.26 18.57
N ALA A 131 -20.55 3.93 19.67
CA ALA A 131 -21.90 4.23 20.15
C ALA A 131 -22.87 3.05 20.01
N PRO A 132 -22.57 1.88 20.61
CA PRO A 132 -23.39 0.69 20.46
C PRO A 132 -24.79 0.90 21.06
N SER A 133 -25.82 0.34 20.40
CA SER A 133 -27.17 0.28 20.97
C SER A 133 -27.35 -0.89 21.95
N SER A 134 -26.41 -1.83 22.00
CA SER A 134 -26.47 -3.02 22.85
C SER A 134 -25.09 -3.58 23.19
N ALA A 135 -25.01 -4.53 24.12
CA ALA A 135 -23.77 -5.22 24.45
C ALA A 135 -23.31 -6.25 23.40
N ALA A 136 -23.97 -6.39 22.25
CA ALA A 136 -23.73 -7.48 21.31
C ALA A 136 -22.28 -7.51 20.75
N THR A 137 -21.72 -6.35 20.42
CA THR A 137 -20.31 -6.23 19.99
C THR A 137 -19.35 -6.70 21.08
N ARG A 138 -19.57 -6.29 22.34
CA ARG A 138 -18.73 -6.71 23.46
C ARG A 138 -18.71 -8.23 23.64
N HIS A 139 -19.87 -8.89 23.56
CA HIS A 139 -19.96 -10.35 23.62
C HIS A 139 -19.26 -11.06 22.44
N VAL A 140 -19.15 -10.40 21.27
CA VAL A 140 -18.32 -10.90 20.18
C VAL A 140 -16.85 -10.85 20.58
N VAL A 141 -16.37 -9.70 21.05
CA VAL A 141 -14.94 -9.54 21.40
C VAL A 141 -14.51 -10.50 22.51
N GLU A 142 -15.35 -10.72 23.52
CA GLU A 142 -15.07 -11.66 24.62
C GLU A 142 -14.85 -13.11 24.15
N ARG A 143 -15.38 -13.49 22.98
CA ARG A 143 -15.17 -14.81 22.35
C ARG A 143 -13.88 -14.91 21.53
N HIS A 144 -13.13 -13.82 21.36
CA HIS A 144 -11.88 -13.76 20.61
C HIS A 144 -10.70 -13.37 21.51
N PRO A 145 -9.99 -14.36 22.11
CA PRO A 145 -8.83 -14.10 22.96
C PRO A 145 -7.75 -13.29 22.24
N GLY A 146 -7.16 -12.34 22.95
CA GLY A 146 -6.12 -11.44 22.40
C GLY A 146 -6.67 -10.22 21.64
N VAL A 147 -8.00 -10.10 21.49
CA VAL A 147 -8.64 -8.89 20.97
C VAL A 147 -9.03 -7.97 22.12
N ARG A 148 -8.65 -6.70 22.03
CA ARG A 148 -8.93 -5.68 23.04
C ARG A 148 -10.19 -4.89 22.68
N TYR A 149 -11.14 -4.80 23.60
CA TYR A 149 -12.36 -4.00 23.44
C TYR A 149 -12.14 -2.54 23.90
N VAL A 150 -12.67 -1.58 23.15
CA VAL A 150 -12.72 -0.16 23.48
C VAL A 150 -14.12 0.36 23.17
N LEU A 151 -14.73 1.08 24.11
CA LEU A 151 -16.00 1.77 23.89
C LEU A 151 -15.72 3.22 23.47
N GLU A 152 -16.27 3.65 22.34
CA GLU A 152 -16.39 5.05 21.96
C GLU A 152 -17.86 5.46 22.12
N PRO A 153 -18.24 6.29 23.10
CA PRO A 153 -19.64 6.59 23.37
C PRO A 153 -20.29 7.52 22.32
N ILE A 154 -19.51 8.26 21.53
CA ILE A 154 -20.02 9.25 20.58
C ILE A 154 -20.01 8.68 19.17
N ALA A 155 -21.20 8.62 18.56
CA ALA A 155 -21.35 8.13 17.20
C ALA A 155 -20.52 8.96 16.22
N GLY A 156 -19.55 8.32 15.56
CA GLY A 156 -18.80 8.94 14.48
C GLY A 156 -17.60 8.11 14.07
N LEU A 157 -17.35 7.99 12.76
CA LEU A 157 -16.22 7.19 12.28
C LEU A 157 -14.88 7.78 12.72
N ASP A 158 -14.75 9.11 12.70
CA ASP A 158 -13.52 9.78 13.13
C ASP A 158 -13.34 9.72 14.64
N MET A 159 -14.44 9.74 15.41
CA MET A 159 -14.39 9.51 16.87
C MET A 159 -13.87 8.11 17.17
N ALA A 160 -14.40 7.08 16.50
CA ALA A 160 -13.95 5.71 16.66
C ALA A 160 -12.47 5.53 16.26
N ARG A 161 -12.04 6.13 15.14
CA ARG A 161 -10.64 6.13 14.70
C ARG A 161 -9.72 6.84 15.70
N ASN A 162 -10.14 7.98 16.23
CA ASN A 162 -9.37 8.71 17.23
C ASN A 162 -9.29 7.93 18.55
N ALA A 163 -10.36 7.25 18.96
CA ALA A 163 -10.35 6.35 20.10
C ALA A 163 -9.34 5.21 19.90
N ALA A 164 -9.31 4.59 18.71
CA ALA A 164 -8.31 3.60 18.35
C ALA A 164 -6.88 4.16 18.40
N TRP A 165 -6.66 5.33 17.80
CA TRP A 165 -5.34 5.97 17.74
C TRP A 165 -4.77 6.23 19.14
N ARG A 166 -5.59 6.70 20.09
CA ARG A 166 -5.16 6.99 21.47
C ARG A 166 -4.71 5.75 22.24
N VAL A 167 -5.16 4.55 21.87
CA VAL A 167 -4.86 3.31 22.60
C VAL A 167 -3.88 2.39 21.89
N ALA A 168 -3.57 2.67 20.63
CA ALA A 168 -2.72 1.86 19.77
C ALA A 168 -1.28 1.80 20.30
N ARG A 169 -0.63 0.66 20.11
CA ARG A 169 0.76 0.39 20.58
C ARG A 169 1.74 0.08 19.46
N GLY A 170 1.30 0.04 18.20
CA GLY A 170 2.19 -0.09 17.04
C GLY A 170 3.14 1.11 16.92
N ALA A 171 4.37 0.86 16.52
CA ALA A 171 5.49 1.80 16.39
C ALA A 171 6.32 1.50 15.15
#